data_AF-K2FGJ6-F1
#
_entry.id   AF-K2FGJ6-F1
#
_cell.length_a   1.000
_cell.length_b   1.000
_cell.length_c   1.000
_cell.angle_alpha   90.00
_cell.angle_beta   90.00
_cell.angle_gamma   90.00
#
_symmetry.space_group_name_H-M   'P 1'
#
loop_
_entity.id
_entity.type
_entity.pdbx_description
1 polymer ?
#
loop_
_entity_poly.entity_id
_entity_poly.type
_entity_poly.pdbx_seq_one_letter_code
_entity_poly.pdbx_strand_id
1 'polypeptide(L)'
;MFTLLPFVVLTFLSLIFYQKDFGFRVSLLLGAIFWGTILTFIVELLSIFNILTYNWLLVVWILIFFALFIYYRLIPKRNSLTFKSIIFFKKGSFWSRILFLLVFVIVASIFVIAIVAAPNNGDSL
;
A
#
# COMPACT_ATOMS: atom_id res chain seq x y z
N MET A 1 -14.40 -6.35 7.86
CA MET A 1 -13.70 -7.53 7.28
C MET A 1 -13.02 -7.23 5.93
N PHE A 2 -13.55 -6.35 5.06
CA PHE A 2 -12.89 -5.99 3.78
C PHE A 2 -11.80 -4.91 3.87
N THR A 3 -11.39 -4.50 5.06
CA THR A 3 -10.31 -3.51 5.29
C THR A 3 -8.94 -3.99 4.82
N LEU A 4 -8.76 -5.30 4.57
CA LEU A 4 -7.51 -5.87 4.10
C LEU A 4 -7.31 -5.75 2.57
N LEU A 5 -8.38 -5.53 1.80
CA LEU A 5 -8.33 -5.58 0.34
C LEU A 5 -7.40 -4.51 -0.28
N PRO A 6 -7.37 -3.25 0.22
CA PRO A 6 -6.38 -2.27 -0.22
C PRO A 6 -4.93 -2.71 0.00
N PHE A 7 -4.65 -3.37 1.12
CA PHE A 7 -3.31 -3.89 1.42
C PHE A 7 -2.93 -5.06 0.51
N VAL A 8 -3.91 -5.90 0.14
CA VAL A 8 -3.69 -6.95 -0.88
C VAL A 8 -3.37 -6.33 -2.23
N VAL A 9 -4.04 -5.25 -2.63
CA VAL A 9 -3.69 -4.53 -3.86
C VAL A 9 -2.26 -3.99 -3.83
N LEU A 10 -1.81 -3.45 -2.69
CA LEU A 10 -0.43 -3.01 -2.50
C LEU A 10 0.58 -4.16 -2.69
N THR A 11 0.29 -5.36 -2.17
CA THR A 11 1.19 -6.50 -2.34
C THR A 11 1.27 -6.94 -3.80
N PHE A 12 0.14 -6.99 -4.52
CA PHE A 12 0.15 -7.29 -5.96
C PHE A 12 0.94 -6.26 -6.78
N LEU A 13 0.74 -4.95 -6.53
CA LEU A 13 1.54 -3.90 -7.18
C LEU A 13 3.04 -4.09 -6.92
N SER A 14 3.41 -4.33 -5.67
CA SER A 14 4.81 -4.55 -5.29
C SER A 14 5.40 -5.80 -5.97
N LEU A 15 4.62 -6.88 -6.09
CA LEU A 15 5.04 -8.11 -6.77
C LEU A 15 5.18 -7.92 -8.28
N ILE A 16 4.30 -7.14 -8.90
CA ILE A 16 4.39 -6.77 -10.32
C ILE A 16 5.69 -6.02 -10.60
N PHE A 17 6.04 -5.02 -9.77
CA PHE A 17 7.31 -4.30 -9.93
C PHE A 17 8.51 -5.20 -9.61
N TYR A 18 8.39 -6.11 -8.66
CA TYR A 18 9.46 -7.07 -8.35
C TYR A 18 9.77 -8.02 -9.51
N GLN A 19 8.76 -8.39 -10.31
CA GLN A 19 8.97 -9.21 -11.51
C GLN A 19 9.75 -8.47 -12.61
N LYS A 20 9.77 -7.14 -12.61
CA LYS A 20 10.51 -6.30 -13.58
C LYS A 20 11.96 -6.02 -13.18
N ASP A 21 12.57 -6.90 -12.40
CA ASP A 21 13.94 -6.82 -11.88
C ASP A 21 14.27 -5.58 -11.02
N PHE A 22 13.26 -4.86 -10.54
CA PHE A 22 13.47 -3.90 -9.46
C PHE A 22 13.78 -4.67 -8.16
N GLY A 23 14.81 -4.25 -7.43
CA GLY A 23 15.11 -4.83 -6.12
C GLY A 23 13.96 -4.60 -5.13
N PHE A 24 13.77 -5.49 -4.15
CA PHE A 24 12.62 -5.50 -3.23
C PHE A 24 12.24 -4.12 -2.65
N ARG A 25 13.24 -3.33 -2.23
CA ARG A 25 13.01 -1.97 -1.68
C ARG A 25 12.38 -1.03 -2.71
N VAL A 26 12.89 -1.06 -3.94
CA VAL A 26 12.40 -0.20 -5.03
C VAL A 26 11.02 -0.66 -5.47
N SER A 27 10.79 -1.98 -5.58
CA SER A 27 9.47 -2.52 -5.94
C SER A 27 8.39 -2.16 -4.92
N LEU A 28 8.71 -2.22 -3.63
CA LEU A 28 7.79 -1.85 -2.55
C LEU A 28 7.50 -0.35 -2.56
N LEU A 29 8.52 0.50 -2.78
CA LEU A 29 8.35 1.95 -2.90
C LEU A 29 7.48 2.32 -4.12
N LEU A 30 7.75 1.73 -5.29
CA LEU A 30 6.94 1.94 -6.49
C LEU A 30 5.51 1.46 -6.28
N GLY A 31 5.34 0.28 -5.64
CA GLY A 31 4.03 -0.23 -5.28
C GLY A 31 3.25 0.74 -4.39
N ALA A 32 3.90 1.31 -3.39
CA ALA A 32 3.29 2.29 -2.48
C ALA A 32 2.91 3.60 -3.18
N ILE A 33 3.77 4.10 -4.09
CA ILE A 33 3.47 5.30 -4.89
C ILE A 33 2.22 5.09 -5.74
N PHE A 34 2.19 4.00 -6.52
CA PHE A 34 1.02 3.68 -7.36
C PHE A 34 -0.23 3.42 -6.53
N TRP A 35 -0.09 2.76 -5.39
CA TRP A 35 -1.20 2.52 -4.47
C TRP A 35 -1.79 3.84 -3.94
N GLY A 36 -0.94 4.80 -3.56
CA GLY A 36 -1.37 6.14 -3.16
C GLY A 36 -2.07 6.90 -4.29
N THR A 37 -1.51 6.87 -5.51
CA THR A 37 -2.14 7.50 -6.69
C THR A 37 -3.50 6.89 -7.00
N ILE A 38 -3.62 5.55 -6.93
CA ILE A 38 -4.89 4.84 -7.10
C ILE A 38 -5.88 5.27 -6.02
N LEU A 39 -5.46 5.33 -4.75
CA LEU A 39 -6.33 5.75 -3.65
C LEU A 39 -6.89 7.16 -3.88
N THR A 40 -6.04 8.12 -4.24
CA THR A 40 -6.46 9.49 -4.55
C THR A 40 -7.44 9.51 -5.72
N PHE A 41 -7.12 8.80 -6.80
CA PHE A 41 -7.98 8.73 -7.98
C PHE A 41 -9.37 8.13 -7.67
N ILE A 42 -9.44 7.07 -6.86
CA ILE A 42 -10.71 6.49 -6.41
C ILE A 42 -11.52 7.52 -5.64
N VAL A 43 -10.91 8.19 -4.67
CA VAL A 43 -11.61 9.16 -3.81
C VAL A 43 -12.11 10.35 -4.62
N GLU A 44 -11.27 10.91 -5.49
CA GLU A 44 -11.66 12.03 -6.36
C GLU A 44 -12.77 11.65 -7.32
N LEU A 45 -12.66 10.51 -8.02
CA LEU A 45 -13.70 10.05 -8.93
C LEU A 45 -15.04 9.84 -8.21
N LEU A 46 -15.03 9.10 -7.11
CA LEU A 46 -16.28 8.81 -6.38
C LEU A 46 -16.86 10.07 -5.75
N SER A 47 -16.02 11.02 -5.33
CA SER A 47 -16.45 12.30 -4.78
C SER A 47 -17.08 13.19 -5.85
N ILE A 48 -16.55 13.23 -7.08
CA ILE A 48 -17.13 14.02 -8.19
C ILE A 48 -18.58 13.62 -8.46
N PHE A 49 -18.90 12.33 -8.34
CA PHE A 49 -20.26 11.84 -8.53
C PHE A 49 -21.11 11.84 -7.26
N ASN A 50 -20.58 12.26 -6.11
CA ASN A 50 -21.22 12.16 -4.78
C ASN A 50 -21.64 10.72 -4.41
N ILE A 51 -20.88 9.72 -4.89
CA ILE A 51 -21.17 8.29 -4.71
C ILE A 51 -20.15 7.63 -3.76
N LEU A 52 -19.36 8.43 -3.02
CA LEU A 52 -18.38 7.96 -2.04
C LEU A 52 -19.06 7.32 -0.83
N THR A 53 -19.50 6.07 -1.01
CA THR A 53 -20.13 5.23 -0.02
C THR A 53 -19.34 3.93 0.11
N TYR A 54 -19.48 3.24 1.24
CA TYR A 54 -18.75 2.00 1.51
C TYR A 54 -18.91 0.95 0.40
N ASN A 55 -20.13 0.78 -0.13
CA ASN A 55 -20.43 -0.22 -1.16
C ASN A 55 -19.67 0.05 -2.46
N TRP A 56 -19.65 1.31 -2.91
CA TRP A 56 -18.94 1.69 -4.13
C TRP A 56 -17.43 1.60 -3.97
N LEU A 57 -16.91 2.00 -2.81
CA LEU A 57 -15.50 1.83 -2.49
C LEU A 57 -15.10 0.34 -2.57
N LEU A 58 -15.91 -0.56 -2.01
CA LEU A 58 -15.69 -2.00 -2.03
C LEU A 58 -15.68 -2.54 -3.47
N VAL A 59 -16.68 -2.18 -4.29
CA VAL A 59 -16.76 -2.59 -5.70
C VAL A 59 -15.50 -2.18 -6.47
N VAL A 60 -15.04 -0.93 -6.31
CA VAL A 60 -13.84 -0.43 -6.98
C VAL A 60 -12.60 -1.20 -6.56
N TRP A 61 -12.42 -1.46 -5.27
CA TRP A 61 -11.29 -2.24 -4.79
C TRP A 61 -11.29 -3.69 -5.32
N ILE A 62 -12.45 -4.33 -5.40
CA ILE A 62 -12.59 -5.67 -5.99
C ILE A 62 -12.18 -5.65 -7.48
N LEU A 63 -12.66 -4.67 -8.25
CA LEU A 63 -12.33 -4.54 -9.66
C LEU A 63 -10.82 -4.36 -9.88
N ILE A 64 -10.19 -3.49 -9.08
CA ILE A 64 -8.74 -3.26 -9.14
C ILE A 64 -7.97 -4.53 -8.77
N PHE A 65 -8.40 -5.24 -7.72
CA PHE A 65 -7.77 -6.50 -7.33
C PHE A 65 -7.79 -7.53 -8.47
N PHE A 66 -8.95 -7.75 -9.10
CA PHE A 66 -9.05 -8.68 -10.22
C PHE A 66 -8.21 -8.23 -11.43
N ALA A 67 -8.24 -6.94 -11.77
CA ALA A 67 -7.42 -6.39 -12.85
C ALA A 67 -5.92 -6.66 -12.62
N LEU A 68 -5.43 -6.37 -11.41
CA LEU A 68 -4.04 -6.62 -11.05
C LEU A 68 -3.70 -8.10 -10.96
N PHE A 69 -4.62 -8.93 -10.46
CA PHE A 69 -4.43 -10.39 -10.39
C PHE A 69 -4.28 -10.99 -11.80
N ILE A 70 -5.15 -10.60 -12.74
CA ILE A 70 -5.07 -11.03 -14.13
C ILE A 70 -3.75 -10.54 -14.74
N TYR A 71 -3.43 -9.26 -14.58
CA TYR A 71 -2.19 -8.69 -15.10
C TYR A 71 -0.94 -9.42 -14.57
N TYR A 72 -0.90 -9.69 -13.26
CA TYR A 72 0.19 -10.44 -12.63
C TYR A 72 0.34 -11.86 -13.19
N ARG A 73 -0.76 -12.52 -13.58
CA ARG A 73 -0.73 -13.85 -14.21
C ARG A 73 -0.18 -13.83 -15.63
N LEU A 74 -0.34 -12.71 -16.35
CA LEU A 74 0.08 -12.55 -17.74
C LEU A 74 1.57 -12.14 -17.87
N ILE A 75 2.15 -11.55 -16.83
CA ILE A 75 3.56 -11.15 -16.85
C ILE A 75 4.47 -12.38 -16.81
N PRO A 76 5.51 -12.46 -17.66
CA PRO A 76 6.49 -13.54 -17.60
C PRO A 76 7.16 -13.56 -16.22
N LYS A 77 7.11 -14.73 -15.57
CA LYS A 77 7.69 -14.89 -14.24
C LYS A 77 9.21 -14.85 -14.33
N ARG A 78 9.82 -14.10 -13.41
CA ARG A 78 11.27 -14.12 -13.18
C ARG A 78 11.70 -15.55 -12.81
N ASN A 79 12.61 -16.13 -13.59
CA ASN A 79 13.29 -17.36 -13.23
C ASN A 79 14.21 -17.10 -12.03
N SER A 80 14.07 -17.90 -10.97
CA SER A 80 14.72 -17.77 -9.66
C SER A 80 14.04 -16.82 -8.66
N LEU A 81 13.02 -17.34 -7.97
CA LEU A 81 12.80 -17.01 -6.57
C LEU A 81 13.91 -17.68 -5.73
N THR A 82 15.16 -17.26 -5.89
CA THR A 82 16.18 -17.61 -4.90
C THR A 82 15.89 -16.80 -3.66
N PHE A 83 15.12 -17.40 -2.74
CA PHE A 83 14.85 -16.97 -1.37
C PHE A 83 16.14 -16.98 -0.50
N LYS A 84 17.30 -16.72 -1.11
CA LYS A 84 18.63 -16.91 -0.49
C LYS A 84 19.23 -15.59 0.05
N SER A 85 18.52 -14.47 -0.05
CA SER A 85 19.06 -13.15 0.35
C SER A 85 18.23 -12.37 1.38
N ILE A 86 17.13 -12.93 1.91
CA ILE A 86 16.27 -12.20 2.85
C ILE A 86 16.97 -11.91 4.20
N ILE A 87 18.04 -12.64 4.54
CA ILE A 87 18.73 -12.53 5.83
C ILE A 87 20.16 -11.97 5.67
N PHE A 88 20.34 -10.95 4.83
CA PHE A 88 21.53 -10.10 4.94
C PHE A 88 21.11 -8.71 5.38
N PHE A 89 20.82 -8.56 6.68
CA PHE A 89 20.76 -7.26 7.33
C PHE A 89 22.16 -6.67 7.35
N LYS A 90 22.59 -6.10 6.21
CA LYS A 90 23.78 -5.27 6.14
C LYS A 90 23.58 -4.14 7.15
N LYS A 91 24.48 -4.05 8.14
CA LYS A 91 24.43 -3.07 9.24
C LYS A 91 24.11 -1.69 8.65
N GLY A 92 22.92 -1.18 8.96
CA GLY A 92 22.44 0.07 8.38
C GLY A 92 23.37 1.23 8.72
N SER A 93 23.69 2.07 7.72
CA SER A 93 24.38 3.34 7.90
C SER A 93 23.73 4.19 9.00
N PHE A 94 24.50 5.03 9.68
CA PHE A 94 24.00 5.95 10.72
C PHE A 94 22.74 6.70 10.26
N TRP A 95 22.74 7.21 9.03
CA TRP A 95 21.60 7.88 8.41
C TRP A 95 20.35 7.01 8.29
N SER A 96 20.50 5.73 7.97
CA SER A 96 19.36 4.81 7.91
C SER A 96 18.70 4.61 9.27
N ARG A 97 19.49 4.63 10.36
CA ARG A 97 18.95 4.52 11.74
C ARG A 97 18.15 5.76 12.11
N ILE A 98 18.63 6.95 11.75
CA ILE A 98 17.90 8.20 11.96
C ILE A 98 16.58 8.18 11.18
N LEU A 99 16.59 7.75 9.91
CA LEU A 99 15.36 7.64 9.12
C LEU A 99 14.35 6.68 9.76
N PHE A 100 14.79 5.51 10.24
CA PHE A 100 13.91 4.59 10.96
C PHE A 100 13.34 5.19 12.24
N LEU A 101 14.15 5.93 13.00
CA LEU A 101 13.69 6.64 14.20
C LEU A 101 12.63 7.69 13.86
N LEU A 102 12.83 8.48 12.80
CA LEU A 102 11.85 9.47 12.35
C LEU A 102 10.54 8.82 11.92
N VAL A 103 10.59 7.73 11.14
CA VAL A 103 9.39 6.96 10.75
C VAL A 103 8.68 6.44 12.00
N PHE A 104 9.43 5.91 12.99
CA PHE A 104 8.85 5.45 14.24
C PHE A 104 8.14 6.57 15.00
N VAL A 105 8.73 7.76 15.09
CA VAL A 105 8.10 8.94 15.73
C VAL A 105 6.80 9.32 15.02
N ILE A 106 6.77 9.31 13.68
CA ILE A 106 5.56 9.60 12.90
C ILE A 106 4.47 8.55 13.17
N VAL A 107 4.82 7.27 13.19
CA VAL A 107 3.84 6.20 13.46
C VAL A 107 3.31 6.31 14.89
N ALA A 108 4.19 6.59 15.87
CA ALA A 108 3.80 6.77 17.26
C ALA A 108 2.88 7.98 17.44
N SER A 109 3.14 9.09 16.76
CA SER A 109 2.27 10.27 16.85
C SER A 109 0.88 10.00 16.25
N ILE A 110 0.82 9.34 15.08
CA ILE A 110 -0.46 8.92 14.47
C ILE A 110 -1.22 7.97 15.40
N PHE A 111 -0.53 7.03 16.05
CA PHE A 111 -1.15 6.10 17.00
C PHE A 111 -1.72 6.82 18.22
N VAL A 112 -0.98 7.77 18.80
CA VAL A 112 -1.46 8.58 19.92
C VAL A 112 -2.66 9.41 19.50
N ILE A 113 -2.64 10.04 18.31
CA ILE A 113 -3.79 10.77 17.76
C ILE A 113 -4.98 9.83 17.62
N ALA A 114 -4.80 8.61 17.11
CA ALA A 114 -5.90 7.66 16.93
C ALA A 114 -6.54 7.21 18.26
N ILE A 115 -5.78 7.19 19.37
CA ILE A 115 -6.30 6.86 20.70
C ILE A 115 -6.96 8.08 21.35
N VAL A 116 -6.32 9.25 21.26
CA VAL A 116 -6.72 10.47 21.96
C VAL A 116 -7.85 11.20 21.24
N ALA A 117 -7.91 11.11 19.90
CA ALA A 117 -9.02 11.67 19.14
C ALA A 117 -10.32 11.02 19.61
N ALA A 118 -11.24 11.86 20.09
CA ALA A 118 -12.59 11.44 20.46
C ALA A 118 -13.22 10.69 19.27
N PRO A 119 -14.05 9.65 19.52
CA PRO A 119 -14.73 8.96 18.44
C PRO A 119 -15.57 9.99 17.69
N ASN A 120 -15.22 10.22 16.42
CA ASN A 120 -15.94 11.15 15.57
C ASN A 120 -17.31 10.54 15.24
N ASN A 121 -18.24 10.68 16.19
CA ASN A 121 -19.62 10.25 16.09
C ASN A 121 -20.41 11.29 15.30
N GLY A 122 -19.99 11.57 14.06
CA GLY A 122 -20.85 12.02 12.97
C GLY A 122 -21.74 13.26 13.15
N ASP A 123 -21.53 14.13 14.14
CA ASP A 123 -22.36 15.35 14.33
C ASP A 123 -21.60 16.64 14.03
N SER A 124 -20.80 16.63 12.97
CA SER A 124 -20.33 17.85 12.32
C SER A 124 -20.39 17.68 10.80
N LEU A 125 -21.59 17.94 10.27
CA LEU A 125 -21.71 18.66 9.00
C LEU A 125 -20.98 20.01 9.10
#